data_AF-A0A2S2NYV4-F1
#
_entry.id   AF-A0A2S2NYV4-F1
#
_cell.length_a   1.000
_cell.length_b   1.000
_cell.length_c   1.000
_cell.angle_alpha   90.00
_cell.angle_beta   90.00
_cell.angle_gamma   90.00
#
_symmetry.space_group_name_H-M   'P 1'
#
loop_
_entity.id
_entity.type
_entity.pdbx_description
1 polymer ?
#
loop_
_entity_poly.entity_id
_entity_poly.type
_entity_poly.pdbx_seq_one_letter_code
_entity_poly.pdbx_strand_id
1 'polypeptide(L)'
;KRNEARMQMIHNPSQENQEIYKHLKELTNKTIRRQKRLYEKKALEELEGDRNNPRSFFRHCKRLKQGFKPQTLFLKNDQNDLLSEPREIVQHFRKHFDTLLNTNQTNNSNR
;
A
#
# COMPACT_ATOMS: atom_id res chain seq x y z
N LYS A 1 -10.36 9.67 -16.98
CA LYS A 1 -11.83 9.78 -17.21
C LYS A 1 -12.62 10.33 -16.01
N ARG A 2 -12.90 9.58 -14.92
CA ARG A 2 -13.70 10.12 -13.78
C ARG A 2 -13.07 11.36 -13.12
N ASN A 3 -11.76 11.33 -12.90
CA ASN A 3 -11.06 12.44 -12.24
C ASN A 3 -11.02 13.68 -13.16
N GLU A 4 -10.77 13.51 -14.46
CA GLU A 4 -10.89 14.60 -15.44
C GLU A 4 -12.29 15.22 -15.45
N ALA A 5 -13.35 14.39 -15.52
CA ALA A 5 -14.73 14.89 -15.48
C ALA A 5 -15.06 15.62 -14.16
N ARG A 6 -14.47 15.17 -13.04
CA ARG A 6 -14.58 15.88 -11.76
C ARG A 6 -13.93 17.26 -11.84
N MET A 7 -12.73 17.36 -12.42
CA MET A 7 -12.04 18.64 -12.60
C MET A 7 -12.85 19.57 -13.52
N GLN A 8 -13.35 19.07 -14.64
CA GLN A 8 -14.19 19.83 -15.58
C GLN A 8 -15.46 20.36 -14.91
N MET A 9 -16.17 19.51 -14.16
CA MET A 9 -17.36 19.92 -13.39
C MET A 9 -17.03 20.99 -12.33
N ILE A 10 -15.87 20.90 -11.67
CA ILE A 10 -15.43 21.91 -10.68
C ILE A 10 -15.11 23.25 -11.35
N HIS A 11 -14.42 23.22 -12.49
CA HIS A 11 -14.04 24.44 -13.22
C HIS A 11 -15.24 25.09 -13.94
N ASN A 12 -16.15 24.29 -14.48
CA ASN A 12 -17.36 24.75 -15.16
C ASN A 12 -18.57 23.89 -14.76
N PRO A 13 -19.35 24.31 -13.74
CA PRO A 13 -20.42 23.51 -13.16
C PRO A 13 -21.74 23.57 -13.97
N SER A 14 -21.66 23.41 -15.29
CA SER A 14 -22.86 23.26 -16.14
C SER A 14 -23.63 21.97 -15.82
N GLN A 15 -24.93 21.96 -16.12
CA GLN A 15 -25.77 20.78 -15.86
C GLN A 15 -25.30 19.55 -16.66
N GLU A 16 -24.81 19.75 -17.89
CA GLU A 16 -24.20 18.71 -18.69
C GLU A 16 -22.95 18.12 -18.01
N ASN A 17 -22.03 18.96 -17.54
CA ASN A 17 -20.81 18.49 -16.87
C ASN A 17 -21.11 17.73 -15.57
N GLN A 18 -22.15 18.13 -14.84
CA GLN A 18 -22.62 17.43 -13.65
C GLN A 18 -23.16 16.04 -13.99
N GLU A 19 -23.99 15.90 -15.03
CA GLU A 19 -24.52 14.60 -15.47
C GLU A 19 -23.40 13.68 -16.00
N ILE A 20 -22.45 14.21 -16.77
CA ILE A 20 -21.28 13.45 -17.23
C ILE A 20 -20.48 12.90 -16.04
N TYR A 21 -20.17 13.74 -15.05
CA TYR A 21 -19.44 13.29 -13.86
C TYR A 21 -20.22 12.23 -13.08
N LYS A 22 -21.52 12.44 -12.88
CA LYS A 22 -22.41 11.50 -12.17
C LYS A 22 -22.42 10.14 -12.86
N HIS A 23 -22.63 10.11 -14.17
CA HIS A 23 -22.62 8.88 -14.96
C HIS A 23 -21.29 8.13 -14.84
N LEU A 24 -20.16 8.84 -15.01
CA LEU A 24 -18.82 8.23 -14.89
C LEU A 24 -18.54 7.74 -13.46
N LYS A 25 -19.01 8.45 -12.44
CA LYS A 25 -18.89 8.03 -11.04
C LYS A 25 -19.65 6.74 -10.78
N GLU A 26 -20.89 6.63 -11.28
CA GLU A 26 -21.72 5.42 -11.15
C GLU A 26 -21.10 4.21 -11.85
N LEU A 27 -20.65 4.37 -13.10
CA LEU A 27 -19.95 3.32 -13.86
C LEU A 27 -18.68 2.86 -13.15
N THR A 28 -17.89 3.80 -12.64
CA THR A 28 -16.65 3.50 -11.90
C THR A 28 -16.98 2.72 -10.62
N ASN A 29 -17.96 3.18 -9.84
CA ASN A 29 -18.36 2.50 -8.60
C ASN A 29 -18.91 1.10 -8.87
N LYS A 30 -19.70 0.90 -9.93
CA LYS A 30 -20.19 -0.42 -10.37
C LYS A 30 -19.02 -1.35 -10.68
N THR A 31 -18.02 -0.85 -11.40
CA THR A 31 -16.80 -1.60 -11.73
C THR A 31 -16.01 -1.96 -10.48
N ILE A 32 -15.73 -1.01 -9.59
CA ILE A 32 -14.99 -1.25 -8.34
C ILE A 32 -15.70 -2.30 -7.48
N ARG A 33 -17.03 -2.19 -7.30
CA ARG A 33 -17.81 -3.16 -6.51
C ARG A 33 -17.76 -4.55 -7.14
N ARG A 34 -17.88 -4.65 -8.47
CA ARG A 34 -17.77 -5.94 -9.19
C ARG A 34 -16.38 -6.55 -8.99
N GLN A 35 -15.32 -5.79 -9.18
CA GLN A 35 -13.95 -6.27 -9.03
C GLN A 35 -13.65 -6.70 -7.59
N LYS A 36 -14.12 -5.93 -6.60
CA LYS A 36 -14.02 -6.31 -5.19
C LYS A 36 -14.68 -7.66 -4.91
N ARG A 37 -15.91 -7.87 -5.38
CA ARG A 37 -16.63 -9.16 -5.20
C ARG A 37 -15.91 -10.32 -5.90
N LEU A 38 -15.38 -10.11 -7.10
CA LEU A 38 -14.62 -11.13 -7.82
C LEU A 38 -13.34 -11.51 -7.07
N TYR A 39 -12.63 -10.53 -6.54
CA TYR A 39 -11.45 -10.75 -5.71
C TYR A 39 -11.79 -11.53 -4.43
N GLU A 40 -12.83 -11.12 -3.71
CA GLU A 40 -13.28 -11.79 -2.48
C GLU A 40 -13.70 -13.24 -2.76
N LYS A 41 -14.45 -13.47 -3.85
CA LYS A 41 -14.84 -14.82 -4.28
C LYS A 41 -13.62 -15.70 -4.56
N LYS A 42 -12.67 -15.20 -5.36
CA LYS A 42 -11.42 -15.93 -5.66
C LYS A 42 -10.63 -16.26 -4.40
N ALA A 43 -10.53 -15.32 -3.46
CA ALA A 43 -9.79 -15.53 -2.23
C ALA A 43 -10.46 -16.57 -1.30
N LEU A 44 -11.78 -16.72 -1.37
CA LEU A 44 -12.51 -17.80 -0.68
C LEU A 44 -12.30 -19.16 -1.35
N GLU A 45 -12.33 -19.22 -2.70
CA GLU A 45 -12.01 -20.44 -3.45
C GLU A 45 -10.59 -20.93 -3.15
N GLU A 46 -9.61 -20.03 -3.08
CA GLU A 46 -8.24 -20.35 -2.65
C GLU A 46 -8.18 -20.86 -1.21
N LEU A 47 -8.96 -20.27 -0.30
CA LEU A 47 -9.05 -20.70 1.09
C LEU A 47 -9.65 -22.10 1.24
N GLU A 48 -10.65 -22.45 0.43
CA GLU A 48 -11.25 -23.79 0.40
C GLU A 48 -10.25 -24.84 -0.05
N GLY A 49 -9.35 -24.51 -0.99
CA GLY A 49 -8.24 -25.39 -1.40
C GLY A 49 -7.26 -25.71 -0.27
N ASP A 50 -7.09 -24.80 0.69
CA ASP A 50 -6.20 -24.97 1.86
C ASP A 50 -6.85 -25.74 3.02
N ARG A 51 -8.07 -26.27 2.87
CA ARG A 51 -8.83 -26.94 3.95
C ARG A 51 -8.04 -28.03 4.68
N ASN A 52 -7.20 -28.79 3.95
CA ASN A 52 -6.40 -29.88 4.50
C ASN A 52 -5.06 -29.41 5.10
N ASN A 53 -4.74 -28.11 5.01
CA ASN A 53 -3.55 -27.51 5.60
C ASN A 53 -3.96 -26.44 6.64
N PRO A 54 -4.16 -26.84 7.91
CA PRO A 54 -4.64 -25.94 8.95
C PRO A 54 -3.79 -24.66 9.08
N ARG A 55 -2.46 -24.76 8.96
CA ARG A 55 -1.56 -23.61 9.08
C ARG A 55 -1.81 -22.59 7.98
N SER A 56 -1.89 -23.03 6.71
CA SER A 56 -2.18 -22.15 5.58
C SER A 56 -3.60 -21.59 5.66
N PHE A 57 -4.58 -22.42 5.99
CA PHE A 57 -5.98 -22.04 6.14
C PHE A 57 -6.16 -20.90 7.16
N PHE A 58 -5.66 -21.07 8.39
CA PHE A 58 -5.80 -20.04 9.42
C PHE A 58 -4.99 -18.77 9.12
N ARG A 59 -3.83 -18.89 8.47
CA ARG A 59 -3.05 -17.74 7.99
C ARG A 59 -3.82 -16.94 6.94
N HIS A 60 -4.47 -17.61 6.00
CA HIS A 60 -5.30 -16.99 4.96
C HIS A 60 -6.58 -16.36 5.56
N CYS A 61 -7.25 -17.04 6.48
CA CYS A 61 -8.36 -16.48 7.24
C CYS A 61 -7.96 -15.18 7.97
N LYS A 62 -6.80 -15.17 8.63
CA LYS A 62 -6.29 -13.99 9.33
C LYS A 62 -6.07 -12.83 8.36
N ARG A 63 -5.45 -13.08 7.20
CA ARG A 63 -5.22 -12.07 6.16
C ARG A 63 -6.54 -11.48 5.63
N LEU A 64 -7.55 -12.31 5.37
CA LEU A 64 -8.85 -11.85 4.89
C LEU A 64 -9.59 -10.99 5.92
N LYS A 65 -9.61 -11.42 7.19
CA LYS A 65 -10.27 -10.68 8.28
C LYS A 65 -9.60 -9.37 8.63
N GLN A 66 -8.28 -9.27 8.44
CA GLN A 66 -7.50 -8.09 8.80
C GLN A 66 -7.77 -6.88 7.90
N GLY A 67 -8.33 -7.09 6.71
CA GLY A 67 -8.58 -6.02 5.74
C GLY A 67 -7.30 -5.40 5.18
N PHE A 68 -7.44 -4.22 4.57
CA PHE A 68 -6.29 -3.49 4.02
C PHE A 68 -5.47 -2.87 5.16
N LYS A 69 -4.24 -3.35 5.33
CA LYS A 69 -3.24 -2.72 6.21
C LYS A 69 -2.18 -2.06 5.33
N PRO A 70 -2.07 -0.72 5.32
CA PRO A 70 -1.02 -0.06 4.56
C PRO A 70 0.34 -0.49 5.13
N GLN A 71 1.25 -0.89 4.24
CA GLN A 71 2.64 -1.08 4.61
C GLN A 71 3.31 0.29 4.58
N THR A 72 3.62 0.84 5.74
CA THR A 72 4.40 2.08 5.85
C THR A 72 5.88 1.75 5.72
N LEU A 73 6.31 1.47 4.50
CA LEU A 73 7.73 1.29 4.15
C LEU A 73 8.33 2.66 3.81
N PHE A 74 8.25 3.58 4.75
CA PHE A 74 8.84 4.90 4.62
C PHE A 74 9.73 5.18 5.82
N LEU A 75 10.88 5.79 5.57
CA LEU A 75 11.86 6.16 6.59
C LEU A 75 12.22 7.62 6.43
N LYS A 76 12.46 8.34 7.53
CA LYS A 76 13.07 9.66 7.47
C LYS A 76 14.58 9.53 7.56
N ASN A 77 15.30 10.20 6.67
CA ASN A 77 16.76 10.28 6.78
C ASN A 77 17.19 11.31 7.84
N ASP A 78 18.50 11.43 8.04
CA ASP A 78 19.11 12.40 8.95
C ASP A 78 18.77 13.87 8.59
N GLN A 79 18.47 14.14 7.31
CA GLN A 79 18.05 15.44 6.77
C GLN A 79 16.54 15.67 6.84
N ASN A 80 15.79 14.74 7.45
CA ASN A 80 14.33 14.75 7.59
C ASN A 80 13.55 14.60 6.25
N ASP A 81 14.21 14.15 5.18
CA ASP A 81 13.58 13.76 3.91
C ASP A 81 12.94 12.37 4.01
N LEU A 82 11.84 12.16 3.29
CA LEU A 82 11.11 10.89 3.27
C LEU A 82 11.69 9.93 2.22
N LEU A 83 12.35 8.88 2.69
CA LEU A 83 12.80 7.74 1.87
C LEU A 83 11.63 6.78 1.67
N SER A 84 11.25 6.56 0.41
CA SER A 84 10.23 5.59 0.00
C SER A 84 10.78 4.42 -0.81
N GLU A 85 11.97 4.56 -1.38
CA GLU A 85 12.57 3.54 -2.22
C GLU A 85 13.21 2.45 -1.35
N PRO A 86 12.85 1.17 -1.51
CA PRO A 86 13.37 0.09 -0.66
C PRO A 86 14.89 0.01 -0.60
N ARG A 87 15.58 0.29 -1.71
CA ARG A 87 17.04 0.28 -1.77
C ARG A 87 17.67 1.37 -0.89
N GLU A 88 17.11 2.56 -0.92
CA GLU A 88 17.58 3.70 -0.12
C GLU A 88 17.36 3.44 1.38
N ILE A 89 16.20 2.86 1.73
CA ILE A 89 15.88 2.45 3.11
C ILE A 89 16.91 1.43 3.61
N VAL A 90 17.22 0.40 2.81
CA VAL A 90 18.21 -0.62 3.17
C VAL A 90 19.60 -0.01 3.34
N GLN A 91 20.02 0.89 2.44
CA GLN A 91 21.30 1.57 2.54
C GLN A 91 21.39 2.46 3.78
N HIS A 92 20.31 3.16 4.13
CA HIS A 92 20.23 3.97 5.33
C HIS A 92 20.37 3.10 6.59
N PHE A 93 19.67 1.97 6.66
CA PHE A 93 19.84 1.02 7.76
C PHE A 93 21.26 0.48 7.85
N ARG A 94 21.87 0.12 6.71
CA ARG A 94 23.27 -0.34 6.68
C ARG A 94 24.20 0.70 7.30
N LYS A 95 24.16 1.95 6.83
CA LYS A 95 24.99 3.04 7.37
C LYS A 95 24.76 3.25 8.87
N HIS A 96 23.50 3.23 9.30
CA HIS A 96 23.13 3.38 10.72
C HIS A 96 23.74 2.28 11.58
N PHE A 97 23.57 1.01 11.19
CA PHE A 97 24.11 -0.12 11.96
C PHE A 97 25.64 -0.23 11.85
N ASP A 98 26.24 0.09 10.71
CA ASP A 98 27.70 0.14 10.56
C ASP A 98 28.29 1.16 11.55
N THR A 99 27.66 2.32 11.73
CA THR A 99 28.09 3.33 12.70
C THR A 99 27.84 2.87 14.14
N LEU A 100 26.66 2.33 14.42
CA LEU A 100 26.25 1.90 15.75
C LEU A 100 27.10 0.74 16.29
N LEU A 101 27.49 -0.20 15.43
CA LEU A 101 28.20 -1.40 15.85
C LEU A 101 29.73 -1.23 15.86
N ASN A 102 30.28 -0.32 15.04
CA ASN A 102 31.74 -0.15 14.90
C ASN A 102 32.31 1.05 15.67
N THR A 103 31.51 1.75 16.47
CA THR A 103 31.91 2.96 17.23
C THR A 103 32.96 2.67 18.32
N ASN A 104 33.14 1.42 18.75
CA ASN A 104 34.14 1.02 19.75
C ASN A 104 35.53 0.68 19.17
N GLN A 105 35.69 0.63 17.84
CA GLN A 105 36.99 0.26 17.23
C GLN A 105 37.97 1.44 17.11
N THR A 106 37.48 2.68 17.13
CA THR A 106 38.34 3.88 17.00
C THR A 106 38.96 4.33 18.32
N ASN A 107 38.47 3.88 19.48
CA ASN A 107 38.99 4.28 20.80
C ASN A 107 40.13 3.39 21.32
N ASN A 108 40.43 2.25 20.67
CA ASN A 108 41.47 1.31 21.10
C ASN A 108 42.78 1.39 20.29
N SER A 109 42.93 2.36 19.38
CA SER A 109 44.18 2.57 18.64
C SER A 109 45.15 3.57 19.30
N ASN A 110 44.81 4.10 20.49
CA ASN A 110 45.66 5.00 21.28
C ASN A 110 45.87 4.48 22.72
N ARG A 111 46.30 3.22 22.87
CA ARG A 111 46.85 2.72 24.14
C ARG A 111 48.07 1.86 23.89
#